data_AF-A0A6P0XC56-F1
#
_entry.id   AF-A0A6P0XC56-F1
#
_cell.length_a   1.000
_cell.length_b   1.000
_cell.length_c   1.000
_cell.angle_alpha   90.00
_cell.angle_beta   90.00
_cell.angle_gamma   90.00
#
_symmetry.space_group_name_H-M   'P 1'
#
loop_
_entity.id
_entity.type
_entity.pdbx_description
1 polymer ?
#
loop_
_entity_poly.entity_id
_entity_poly.type
_entity_poly.pdbx_seq_one_letter_code
_entity_poly.pdbx_strand_id
1 'polypeptide(L)' 'MEKLNYPELVQKIIKLHVANLKDDEEVQLILDREHNHYLLMLVGWQEEQREYGSLIHIDIKG' A
#
# COMPACT_ATOMS: atom_id res chain seq x y z
N MET A 1 15.42 -19.79 -15.48
CA MET A 1 14.92 -18.43 -15.19
C MET A 1 14.87 -18.30 -13.69
N GLU A 2 15.60 -17.34 -13.13
CA GLU A 2 15.34 -16.95 -11.74
C GLU A 2 13.87 -16.52 -11.63
N LYS A 3 13.13 -17.11 -10.69
CA LYS A 3 11.78 -16.64 -10.40
C LYS A 3 11.90 -15.30 -9.71
N LEU A 4 11.25 -14.28 -10.27
CA LEU A 4 11.15 -12.97 -9.63
C LEU A 4 10.45 -13.12 -8.27
N ASN A 5 11.01 -12.48 -7.25
CA ASN A 5 10.39 -12.41 -5.93
C ASN A 5 9.33 -11.31 -5.91
N TYR A 6 8.13 -11.64 -6.39
CA TYR A 6 7.00 -10.70 -6.45
C TYR A 6 6.67 -10.06 -5.09
N PRO A 7 6.63 -10.79 -3.95
CA PRO A 7 6.43 -10.18 -2.63
C PRO A 7 7.41 -9.05 -2.31
N GLU A 8 8.70 -9.21 -2.63
CA GLU A 8 9.70 -8.17 -2.39
C GLU A 8 9.53 -6.98 -3.34
N LEU A 9 9.25 -7.24 -4.62
CA LEU A 9 9.03 -6.19 -5.61
C LEU A 9 7.80 -5.34 -5.29
N VAL A 10 6.68 -5.97 -4.93
CA VAL A 10 5.44 -5.27 -4.56
C VAL A 10 5.66 -4.40 -3.33
N GLN A 11 6.28 -4.93 -2.27
CA GLN A 11 6.60 -4.15 -1.08
C GLN A 11 7.51 -2.95 -1.40
N LYS A 12 8.50 -3.12 -2.28
CA LYS A 12 9.39 -2.03 -2.72
C LYS A 12 8.61 -0.93 -3.44
N ILE A 13 7.72 -1.30 -4.35
CA ILE A 13 6.92 -0.34 -5.14
C ILE A 13 5.98 0.46 -4.24
N ILE A 14 5.27 -0.21 -3.31
CA ILE A 14 4.32 0.47 -2.43
C ILE A 14 5.06 1.39 -1.45
N LYS A 15 6.18 0.94 -0.85
CA LYS A 15 6.99 1.79 0.03
C LYS A 15 7.54 3.02 -0.69
N LEU A 16 7.91 2.87 -1.98
CA LEU A 16 8.32 4.01 -2.80
C LEU A 16 7.16 4.99 -3.03
N HIS A 17 5.93 4.52 -3.21
CA HIS A 17 4.77 5.42 -3.31
C HIS A 17 4.57 6.19 -2.00
N VAL A 18 4.60 5.51 -0.84
CA VAL A 18 4.49 6.17 0.47
C VAL A 18 5.54 7.27 0.65
N ALA A 19 6.79 7.01 0.27
CA ALA A 19 7.87 7.99 0.39
C ALA A 19 7.73 9.22 -0.52
N ASN A 20 6.82 9.19 -1.50
CA ASN A 20 6.55 10.31 -2.41
C ASN A 20 5.19 10.97 -2.16
N LEU A 21 4.43 10.54 -1.15
CA LEU A 21 3.20 11.22 -0.75
C LEU A 21 3.53 12.56 -0.09
N LYS A 22 2.56 13.47 -0.12
CA LYS A 22 2.66 14.74 0.60
C LYS A 22 2.43 14.50 2.10
N ASP A 23 3.04 15.35 2.93
CA ASP A 23 3.02 15.22 4.39
C ASP A 23 1.61 15.30 5.01
N ASP A 24 0.60 15.78 4.28
CA ASP A 24 -0.78 15.98 4.73
C ASP A 24 -1.69 14.76 4.51
N GLU A 25 -1.24 13.72 3.80
CA GLU A 25 -2.04 12.52 3.54
C GLU A 25 -1.93 11.51 4.70
N GLU A 26 -3.01 11.31 5.46
CA GLU A 26 -3.09 10.28 6.50
C GLU A 26 -3.19 8.88 5.88
N VAL A 27 -2.06 8.29 5.52
CA VAL A 27 -1.99 6.95 4.93
C VAL A 27 -1.53 5.87 5.92
N GLN A 28 -1.99 4.64 5.68
CA GLN A 28 -1.60 3.45 6.42
C GLN A 28 -1.12 2.36 5.44
N LEU A 29 0.02 1.78 5.75
CA LEU A 29 0.59 0.68 4.98
C LEU A 29 0.25 -0.66 5.66
N ILE A 30 -0.46 -1.53 4.94
CA ILE A 30 -0.86 -2.87 5.41
C ILE A 30 -0.13 -3.90 4.55
N LEU A 31 0.79 -4.65 5.15
CA LEU A 31 1.59 -5.66 4.47
C LEU A 31 1.33 -7.04 5.08
N ASP A 32 0.42 -7.79 4.48
CA ASP A 32 0.18 -9.19 4.81
C ASP A 32 1.00 -10.08 3.87
N ARG A 33 2.23 -10.40 4.31
CA ARG A 33 3.12 -11.25 3.54
C ARG A 33 2.71 -12.73 3.58
N GLU A 34 1.97 -13.15 4.59
CA GLU A 34 1.54 -14.55 4.74
C GLU A 34 0.48 -14.90 3.70
N HIS A 35 -0.49 -14.00 3.49
CA HIS A 35 -1.59 -14.19 2.55
C HIS A 35 -1.37 -13.47 1.20
N ASN A 36 -0.25 -12.76 1.05
CA ASN A 36 0.10 -11.96 -0.14
C ASN A 36 -0.90 -10.83 -0.45
N HIS A 37 -1.34 -10.11 0.58
CA HIS A 37 -2.17 -8.91 0.44
C HIS A 37 -1.37 -7.67 0.84
N TYR A 38 -1.29 -6.69 -0.05
CA TYR A 38 -0.52 -5.47 0.17
C TYR A 38 -1.38 -4.25 -0.16
N LEU A 39 -1.64 -3.41 0.84
CA LEU A 39 -2.49 -2.25 0.72
C LEU A 39 -1.79 -0.98 1.19
N LEU A 40 -2.06 0.10 0.47
CA LEU A 40 -1.88 1.47 0.91
C LEU A 40 -3.27 2.09 1.07
N MET A 41 -3.63 2.43 2.30
CA MET A 41 -4.93 2.96 2.65
C MET A 41 -4.82 4.44 2.97
N LEU A 42 -5.76 5.25 2.49
CA LEU A 42 -6.04 6.57 3.02
C LEU A 42 -7.04 6.40 4.17
N VAL A 43 -6.67 6.85 5.36
CA VAL A 43 -7.43 6.63 6.60
C VAL A 43 -7.34 7.89 7.46
N GLY A 44 -8.11 8.91 7.10
CA GLY A 44 -8.06 10.20 7.80
C GLY A 44 -9.31 11.05 7.68
N TRP A 45 -9.13 12.34 7.93
CA TRP A 45 -10.20 13.33 7.84
C TRP A 45 -9.67 14.58 7.16
N GLN A 46 -10.43 15.09 6.21
CA GLN A 46 -10.25 16.44 5.67
C GLN A 46 -11.40 17.30 6.21
N GLU A 47 -11.10 18.16 7.18
CA GLU A 47 -12.12 18.90 7.95
C GLU A 47 -13.17 17.92 8.55
N GLU A 48 -14.44 18.06 8.18
CA GLU A 48 -15.54 17.19 8.64
C GLU A 48 -15.79 16.01 7.68
N GLN A 49 -15.02 15.87 6.61
CA GLN A 49 -15.17 14.81 5.64
C GLN A 49 -14.26 13.62 5.96
N ARG A 50 -14.86 12.44 6.11
CA ARG A 50 -14.12 11.18 6.27
C ARG A 50 -13.39 10.83 4.97
N GLU A 51 -12.09 10.64 5.07
CA GLU A 51 -11.29 10.03 4.02
C GLU A 51 -11.01 8.57 4.39
N TYR A 52 -11.52 7.66 3.56
CA TYR A 52 -11.33 6.23 3.75
C TYR A 52 -11.37 5.50 2.42
N GLY A 53 -10.25 4.88 2.05
CA GLY A 53 -10.16 4.12 0.80
C GLY A 53 -8.78 3.51 0.57
N SER A 54 -8.70 2.60 -0.40
CA SER A 54 -7.41 2.06 -0.84
C SER A 54 -6.88 2.87 -2.02
N LEU A 55 -5.67 3.41 -1.87
CA LEU A 55 -4.92 4.05 -2.95
C LEU A 55 -4.25 2.99 -3.84
N ILE A 56 -3.72 1.94 -3.21
CA ILE A 56 -3.10 0.78 -3.87
C ILE A 56 -3.55 -0.48 -3.14
N HIS A 57 -4.05 -1.46 -3.89
CA HIS A 57 -4.32 -2.82 -3.39
C HIS A 57 -3.76 -3.82 -4.41
N ILE A 58 -2.76 -4.59 -3.99
CA ILE A 58 -2.16 -5.65 -4.80
C ILE A 58 -2.29 -6.98 -4.06
N ASP A 59 -2.80 -7.98 -4.77
CA ASP A 59 -2.77 -9.38 -4.37
C ASP A 59 -1.79 -10.14 -5.28
N ILE A 60 -1.00 -11.05 -4.71
CA ILE A 60 -0.24 -12.02 -5.50
C ILE A 60 -0.96 -13.36 -5.41
N LYS A 61 -1.49 -13.83 -6.54
CA LYS A 61 -2.20 -15.11 -6.66
C LYS A 61 -1.37 -16.08 -7.49
N GLY A 62 -1.31 -17.33 -7.03
CA GLY A 62 -0.67 -18.45 -7.72
C GLY A 62 -1.61 -19.16 -8.68
#